data_AF-A0A538FTD4-F1
#
_entry.id   AF-A0A538FTD4-F1
#
_cell.length_a   1.000
_cell.length_b   1.000
_cell.length_c   1.000
_cell.angle_alpha   90.00
_cell.angle_beta   90.00
_cell.angle_gamma   90.00
#
_symmetry.space_group_name_H-M   'P 1'
#
loop_
_entity.id
_entity.type
_entity.pdbx_description
1 polymer ?
#
loop_
_entity_poly.entity_id
_entity_poly.type
_entity_poly.pdbx_seq_one_letter_code
_entity_poly.pdbx_strand_id
1 'polypeptide(L)'
;MGDYFTGREGGLHGAFVEHWNGRYWRLAHAPIPPGATLESVSASGAGDVWAVGMRRNLGQLIEHWDGVRWRVLPTPRPGGIVHAVAARTPHDVWAVGTRKRGPGFGTLIEHWNGTRWMVVASPSPPLARGQRRDAILQAVTIISPTDVWAAGSWVIGVPATASHTLIQHWNGQRWTIVPSPNVTSGGVTNDFLFSVSGSRRDDVWAVGSWGDYLPGGFGGKGDHSLTLHWDGRRWSRSATPALATAPYSPAWPPVPAELGRSVTAASSPISRR
;
A
#
# COMPACT_ATOMS: atom_id res chain seq x y z
N MET A 1 2.82 8.27 -8.66
CA MET A 1 1.89 9.07 -7.84
C MET A 1 2.59 9.40 -6.53
N GLY A 2 2.19 10.48 -5.87
CA GLY A 2 2.76 10.89 -4.60
C GLY A 2 1.96 12.04 -3.99
N ASP A 3 2.45 12.55 -2.86
CA ASP A 3 1.89 13.71 -2.17
C ASP A 3 2.89 14.88 -2.19
N TYR A 4 2.37 16.11 -2.19
CA TYR A 4 3.18 17.32 -2.04
C TYR A 4 2.58 18.27 -1.00
N PHE A 5 3.47 19.05 -0.38
CA PHE A 5 3.11 20.18 0.49
C PHE A 5 3.25 21.48 -0.28
N THR A 6 2.30 22.41 -0.12
CA THR A 6 2.29 23.70 -0.82
C THR A 6 3.31 24.73 -0.26
N GLY A 7 4.53 24.31 0.08
CA GLY A 7 5.62 25.24 0.48
C GLY A 7 5.53 25.82 1.90
N ARG A 8 4.69 25.27 2.78
CA ARG A 8 4.77 25.45 4.24
C ARG A 8 4.65 24.10 4.92
N GLU A 9 5.46 23.87 5.95
CA GLU A 9 5.31 22.71 6.83
C GLU A 9 3.89 22.74 7.44
N GLY A 10 3.09 21.68 7.21
CA GLY A 10 1.67 21.64 7.57
C GLY A 10 0.70 22.34 6.58
N GLY A 11 1.15 22.72 5.38
CA GLY A 11 0.29 23.25 4.31
C GLY A 11 -0.69 22.23 3.72
N LEU A 12 -1.53 22.65 2.77
CA LEU A 12 -2.52 21.76 2.14
C LEU A 12 -1.81 20.56 1.48
N HIS A 13 -2.20 19.35 1.89
CA HIS A 13 -1.80 18.08 1.27
C HIS A 13 -2.49 17.95 -0.09
N GLY A 14 -1.71 17.81 -1.17
CA GLY A 14 -2.22 17.48 -2.48
C GLY A 14 -1.59 16.19 -2.99
N ALA A 15 -2.41 15.23 -3.42
CA ALA A 15 -1.94 14.09 -4.17
C ALA A 15 -1.79 14.45 -5.65
N PHE A 16 -0.88 13.76 -6.33
CA PHE A 16 -0.64 13.93 -7.76
C PHE A 16 -0.36 12.61 -8.46
N VAL A 17 -0.64 12.58 -9.77
CA VAL A 17 -0.25 11.49 -10.67
C VAL A 17 0.77 12.04 -11.66
N GLU A 18 1.87 11.31 -11.84
CA GLU A 18 2.84 11.55 -12.91
C GLU A 18 2.83 10.39 -13.90
N HIS A 19 3.10 10.69 -15.15
CA HIS A 19 3.19 9.74 -16.25
C HIS A 19 4.54 9.87 -16.97
N TRP A 20 5.18 8.72 -17.22
CA TRP A 20 6.43 8.64 -17.97
C TRP A 20 6.13 8.55 -19.46
N ASN A 21 6.64 9.50 -20.25
CA ASN A 21 6.42 9.53 -21.70
C ASN A 21 7.52 8.82 -22.52
N GLY A 22 8.41 8.06 -21.87
CA GLY A 22 9.60 7.48 -22.52
C GLY A 22 10.88 8.30 -22.34
N ARG A 23 10.80 9.57 -21.91
CA ARG A 23 11.95 10.46 -21.75
C ARG A 23 11.98 11.24 -20.44
N TYR A 24 10.83 11.69 -19.94
CA TYR A 24 10.71 12.42 -18.68
C TYR A 24 9.33 12.19 -18.05
N TRP A 25 9.26 12.38 -16.74
CA TRP A 25 8.01 12.40 -16.00
C TRP A 25 7.25 13.71 -16.25
N ARG A 26 5.93 13.62 -16.38
CA ARG A 26 5.04 14.77 -16.48
C ARG A 26 3.84 14.59 -15.59
N LEU A 27 3.34 15.68 -15.01
CA LEU A 27 2.08 15.69 -14.29
C LEU A 27 0.95 15.23 -15.23
N ALA A 28 0.20 14.22 -14.81
CA ALA A 28 -0.99 13.75 -15.48
C ALA A 28 -2.22 14.44 -14.88
N HIS A 29 -3.20 14.77 -15.73
CA HIS A 29 -4.45 15.35 -15.26
C HIS A 29 -5.35 14.25 -14.68
N ALA A 30 -5.40 14.17 -13.35
CA ALA A 30 -6.24 13.25 -12.60
C ALA A 30 -7.28 14.04 -11.77
N PRO A 31 -8.56 13.59 -11.72
CA PRO A 31 -9.64 14.25 -11.00
C PRO A 31 -9.57 13.98 -9.47
N ILE A 32 -8.41 14.21 -8.88
CA ILE A 32 -8.15 13.96 -7.46
C ILE A 32 -8.95 14.95 -6.59
N PRO A 33 -9.84 14.48 -5.71
CA PRO A 33 -10.57 15.37 -4.81
C PRO A 33 -9.63 16.12 -3.85
N PRO A 34 -9.91 17.39 -3.52
CA PRO A 34 -9.09 18.14 -2.55
C PRO A 34 -8.95 17.42 -1.20
N GLY A 35 -7.71 17.29 -0.72
CA GLY A 35 -7.38 16.61 0.53
C GLY A 35 -7.52 15.09 0.49
N ALA A 36 -7.60 14.49 -0.71
CA ALA A 36 -7.40 13.06 -0.87
C ALA A 36 -5.92 12.70 -0.91
N THR A 37 -5.61 11.47 -0.51
CA THR A 37 -4.30 10.83 -0.64
C THR A 37 -4.42 9.61 -1.55
N LEU A 38 -3.38 9.36 -2.34
CA LEU A 38 -3.25 8.13 -3.12
C LEU A 38 -2.21 7.24 -2.44
N GLU A 39 -2.57 5.98 -2.17
CA GLU A 39 -1.78 4.99 -1.42
C GLU A 39 -1.09 3.97 -2.34
N SER A 40 -1.78 3.50 -3.39
CA SER A 40 -1.20 2.57 -4.39
C SER A 40 -1.62 2.85 -5.82
N VAL A 41 -0.75 2.50 -6.78
CA VAL A 41 -1.03 2.47 -8.22
C VAL A 41 -0.64 1.11 -8.81
N SER A 42 -1.44 0.59 -9.74
CA SER A 42 -1.11 -0.60 -10.53
C SER A 42 -1.60 -0.46 -11.96
N ALA A 43 -0.83 -0.98 -12.92
CA ALA A 43 -1.20 -0.99 -14.33
C ALA A 43 -1.24 -2.42 -14.86
N SER A 44 -2.29 -2.80 -15.60
CA SER A 44 -2.26 -4.01 -16.42
C SER A 44 -1.84 -3.72 -17.87
N GLY A 45 -1.83 -2.44 -18.26
CA GLY A 45 -1.31 -1.95 -19.53
C GLY A 45 -1.31 -0.43 -19.59
N ALA A 46 -0.77 0.15 -20.68
CA ALA A 46 -0.69 1.61 -20.85
C ALA A 46 -2.06 2.32 -20.85
N GLY A 47 -3.14 1.58 -21.19
CA GLY A 47 -4.52 2.05 -21.15
C GLY A 47 -5.36 1.51 -19.99
N ASP A 48 -4.75 0.87 -19.00
CA ASP A 48 -5.45 0.34 -17.84
C ASP A 48 -4.59 0.54 -16.60
N VAL A 49 -4.79 1.68 -15.93
CA VAL A 49 -4.08 2.05 -14.70
C VAL A 49 -5.08 2.37 -13.61
N TRP A 50 -4.83 1.84 -12.42
CA TRP A 50 -5.67 1.97 -11.25
C TRP A 50 -4.88 2.70 -10.17
N ALA A 51 -5.47 3.72 -9.57
CA ALA A 51 -4.93 4.40 -8.40
C ALA A 51 -5.97 4.35 -7.28
N VAL A 52 -5.53 4.02 -6.06
CA VAL A 52 -6.41 3.89 -4.89
C VAL A 52 -5.86 4.66 -3.71
N GLY A 53 -6.74 5.01 -2.78
CA GLY A 53 -6.36 5.65 -1.53
C GLY A 53 -7.57 6.05 -0.71
N MET A 54 -7.50 7.23 -0.09
CA MET A 54 -8.58 7.78 0.72
C MET A 54 -8.86 9.25 0.44
N ARG A 55 -10.12 9.62 0.65
CA ARG A 55 -10.59 11.00 0.72
C ARG A 55 -10.44 11.50 2.16
N ARG A 56 -10.40 12.82 2.33
CA ARG A 56 -10.31 13.52 3.64
C ARG A 56 -11.22 13.01 4.76
N ASN A 57 -12.39 12.43 4.44
CA ASN A 57 -13.33 11.89 5.42
C ASN A 57 -13.22 10.37 5.62
N LEU A 58 -12.03 9.77 5.40
CA LEU A 58 -11.80 8.32 5.47
C LEU A 58 -12.73 7.51 4.55
N GLY A 59 -13.10 8.11 3.42
CA GLY A 59 -13.84 7.46 2.36
C GLY A 59 -12.88 6.89 1.33
N GLN A 60 -13.16 5.71 0.80
CA GLN A 60 -12.36 5.10 -0.26
C GLN A 60 -12.27 6.02 -1.49
N LEU A 61 -11.09 6.06 -2.11
CA LEU A 61 -10.86 6.65 -3.42
C LEU A 61 -10.35 5.56 -4.36
N ILE A 62 -11.03 5.40 -5.50
CA ILE A 62 -10.60 4.53 -6.58
C ILE A 62 -10.69 5.33 -7.87
N GLU A 63 -9.57 5.45 -8.57
CA GLU A 63 -9.44 6.12 -9.86
C GLU A 63 -8.94 5.14 -10.91
N HIS A 64 -9.45 5.30 -12.13
CA HIS A 64 -9.13 4.44 -13.26
C HIS A 64 -8.78 5.27 -14.49
N TRP A 65 -7.66 4.95 -15.12
CA TRP A 65 -7.21 5.43 -16.41
C TRP A 65 -7.56 4.41 -17.48
N ASP A 66 -8.31 4.85 -18.47
CA ASP A 66 -8.80 4.02 -19.58
C ASP A 66 -7.96 4.15 -20.88
N GLY A 67 -6.77 4.74 -20.80
CA GLY A 67 -5.94 5.08 -21.97
C GLY A 67 -6.17 6.49 -22.50
N VAL A 68 -7.23 7.17 -22.07
CA VAL A 68 -7.58 8.51 -22.54
C VAL A 68 -7.72 9.49 -21.37
N ARG A 69 -8.36 9.08 -20.28
CA ARG A 69 -8.61 9.94 -19.12
C ARG A 69 -8.72 9.16 -17.82
N TRP A 70 -8.34 9.83 -16.74
CA TRP A 70 -8.61 9.37 -15.38
C TRP A 70 -10.07 9.64 -15.01
N ARG A 71 -10.70 8.69 -14.30
CA ARG A 71 -12.05 8.81 -13.76
C ARG A 71 -12.10 8.25 -12.35
N VAL A 72 -12.76 8.99 -11.44
CA VAL A 72 -13.14 8.45 -10.14
C VAL A 72 -14.30 7.47 -10.33
N LEU A 73 -14.16 6.26 -9.79
CA LEU A 73 -15.20 5.24 -9.86
C LEU A 73 -15.99 5.13 -8.55
N PRO A 74 -17.27 4.71 -8.62
CA PRO A 74 -18.06 4.45 -7.44
C PRO A 74 -17.50 3.26 -6.66
N THR A 75 -17.53 3.35 -5.34
CA THR A 75 -17.08 2.26 -4.47
C THR A 75 -18.26 1.48 -3.90
N PRO A 76 -18.13 0.14 -3.73
CA PRO A 76 -19.25 -0.71 -3.36
C PRO A 76 -19.66 -0.55 -1.90
N ARG A 77 -18.78 -0.02 -1.04
CA ARG A 77 -19.09 0.31 0.35
C ARG A 77 -18.44 1.63 0.75
N PRO A 78 -19.23 2.70 0.93
CA PRO A 78 -18.74 3.94 1.50
C PRO A 78 -18.21 3.71 2.92
N GLY A 79 -16.93 4.02 3.15
CA GLY A 79 -16.27 3.98 4.45
C GLY A 79 -15.17 2.93 4.55
N GLY A 80 -13.97 3.39 4.90
CA GLY A 80 -12.74 2.59 4.90
C GLY A 80 -11.67 3.22 4.01
N ILE A 81 -10.47 2.68 4.10
CA ILE A 81 -9.29 3.10 3.34
C ILE A 81 -8.89 1.93 2.45
N VAL A 82 -8.57 2.21 1.19
CA VAL A 82 -7.94 1.25 0.29
C VAL A 82 -6.45 1.56 0.26
N HIS A 83 -5.64 0.62 0.75
CA HIS A 83 -4.19 0.80 0.90
C HIS A 83 -3.44 0.32 -0.33
N ALA A 84 -3.89 -0.76 -0.96
CA ALA A 84 -3.21 -1.33 -2.13
C ALA A 84 -4.17 -1.77 -3.22
N VAL A 85 -3.67 -1.71 -4.46
CA VAL A 85 -4.34 -2.24 -5.65
C VAL A 85 -3.34 -3.03 -6.50
N ALA A 86 -3.78 -4.14 -7.06
CA ALA A 86 -3.07 -4.90 -8.07
C ALA A 86 -3.99 -5.14 -9.26
N ALA A 87 -3.50 -4.90 -10.48
CA ALA A 87 -4.23 -5.07 -11.73
C ALA A 87 -3.49 -6.10 -12.61
N ARG A 88 -4.13 -7.22 -12.92
CA ARG A 88 -3.59 -8.24 -13.83
C ARG A 88 -4.12 -8.07 -15.25
N THR A 89 -5.39 -7.70 -15.38
CA THR A 89 -6.08 -7.41 -16.63
C THR A 89 -7.15 -6.34 -16.39
N PRO A 90 -7.74 -5.73 -17.45
CA PRO A 90 -8.85 -4.78 -17.29
C PRO A 90 -10.10 -5.34 -16.59
N HIS A 91 -10.18 -6.66 -16.37
CA HIS A 91 -11.30 -7.36 -15.74
C HIS A 91 -10.90 -8.15 -14.49
N ASP A 92 -9.67 -8.00 -14.01
CA ASP A 92 -9.17 -8.69 -12.83
C ASP A 92 -8.22 -7.77 -12.06
N VAL A 93 -8.83 -7.04 -11.13
CA VAL A 93 -8.14 -6.07 -10.28
C VAL A 93 -8.60 -6.31 -8.85
N TRP A 94 -7.64 -6.41 -7.93
CA TRP A 94 -7.88 -6.60 -6.51
C TRP A 94 -7.42 -5.37 -5.75
N ALA A 95 -8.26 -4.93 -4.81
CA ALA A 95 -7.97 -3.85 -3.90
C ALA A 95 -8.11 -4.33 -2.46
N VAL A 96 -7.18 -3.94 -1.59
CA VAL A 96 -7.18 -4.31 -0.18
C VAL A 96 -6.98 -3.11 0.72
N GLY A 97 -7.47 -3.21 1.95
CA GLY A 97 -7.31 -2.13 2.90
C GLY A 97 -7.94 -2.42 4.25
N THR A 98 -8.51 -1.36 4.83
CA THR A 98 -9.11 -1.38 6.17
C THR A 98 -10.51 -0.79 6.13
N ARG A 99 -11.43 -1.40 6.86
CA ARG A 99 -12.79 -0.89 7.07
C ARG A 99 -13.13 -0.82 8.56
N LYS A 100 -14.06 0.06 8.90
CA LYS A 100 -14.64 0.10 10.25
C LYS A 100 -15.44 -1.18 10.54
N ARG A 101 -15.27 -1.75 11.72
CA ARG A 101 -16.01 -2.93 12.22
C ARG A 101 -16.35 -2.75 13.70
N GLY A 102 -17.55 -2.23 13.97
CA GLY A 102 -17.96 -1.88 15.34
C GLY A 102 -17.03 -0.81 15.94
N PRO A 103 -16.49 -1.01 17.16
CA PRO A 103 -15.52 -0.09 17.74
C PRO A 103 -14.11 -0.25 17.14
N GLY A 104 -13.87 -1.28 16.33
CA GLY A 104 -12.56 -1.61 15.77
C GLY A 104 -12.46 -1.54 14.26
N PHE A 105 -11.40 -2.15 13.74
CA PHE A 105 -11.07 -2.19 12.32
C PHE A 105 -10.98 -3.62 11.81
N GLY A 106 -11.47 -3.86 10.59
CA GLY A 106 -11.32 -5.14 9.91
C GLY A 106 -10.68 -4.96 8.55
N THR A 107 -10.18 -6.06 8.01
CA THR A 107 -9.70 -6.13 6.64
C THR A 107 -10.81 -5.81 5.64
N LEU A 108 -10.42 -5.13 4.57
CA LEU A 108 -11.23 -4.87 3.39
C LEU A 108 -10.59 -5.56 2.19
N ILE A 109 -11.40 -6.26 1.40
CA ILE A 109 -11.00 -6.83 0.11
C ILE A 109 -12.10 -6.53 -0.88
N GLU A 110 -11.74 -5.97 -2.02
CA GLU A 110 -12.63 -5.65 -3.14
C GLU A 110 -12.04 -6.21 -4.44
N HIS A 111 -12.93 -6.66 -5.34
CA HIS A 111 -12.56 -7.19 -6.65
C HIS A 111 -13.32 -6.46 -7.75
N TRP A 112 -12.60 -6.05 -8.79
CA TRP A 112 -13.17 -5.54 -10.02
C TRP A 112 -13.32 -6.67 -11.03
N ASN A 113 -14.55 -6.87 -11.50
CA ASN A 113 -14.88 -7.94 -12.45
C ASN A 113 -14.93 -7.46 -13.91
N GLY A 114 -14.43 -6.27 -14.21
CA GLY A 114 -14.55 -5.63 -15.52
C GLY A 114 -15.69 -4.63 -15.67
N THR A 115 -16.65 -4.63 -14.73
CA THR A 115 -17.84 -3.75 -14.81
C THR A 115 -18.11 -3.00 -13.51
N ARG A 116 -17.87 -3.63 -12.36
CA ARG A 116 -18.08 -3.04 -11.04
C ARG A 116 -17.13 -3.63 -10.01
N TRP A 117 -16.84 -2.83 -8.99
CA TRP A 117 -16.22 -3.29 -7.77
C TRP A 117 -17.22 -4.05 -6.91
N MET A 118 -16.76 -5.12 -6.27
CA MET A 118 -17.55 -5.89 -5.31
C MET A 118 -16.71 -6.19 -4.08
N VAL A 119 -17.33 -6.07 -2.90
CA VAL A 119 -16.68 -6.50 -1.66
C VAL A 119 -16.65 -8.01 -1.60
N VAL A 120 -15.46 -8.57 -1.36
CA VAL A 120 -15.24 -10.00 -1.20
C VAL A 120 -15.08 -10.32 0.29
N ALA A 121 -15.60 -11.48 0.71
CA ALA A 121 -15.48 -11.93 2.09
C ALA A 121 -14.00 -12.14 2.46
N SER A 122 -13.56 -11.50 3.56
CA SER A 122 -12.22 -11.65 4.11
C SER A 122 -12.28 -12.44 5.43
N PRO A 123 -11.43 -13.47 5.61
CA PRO A 123 -11.33 -14.20 6.87
C PRO A 123 -10.81 -13.28 7.98
N SER A 124 -11.28 -13.51 9.20
CA SER A 124 -10.82 -12.78 10.38
C SER A 124 -9.77 -13.57 11.15
N PRO A 125 -8.68 -12.96 11.62
CA PRO A 125 -7.70 -13.62 12.49
C PRO A 125 -8.35 -14.20 13.76
N PRO A 126 -7.80 -15.27 14.37
CA PRO A 126 -8.28 -15.82 15.63
C PRO A 126 -8.36 -14.76 16.74
N LEU A 127 -9.23 -14.95 17.73
CA LEU A 127 -9.37 -14.02 18.85
C LEU A 127 -9.80 -14.75 20.11
N ALA A 128 -9.15 -14.41 21.23
CA ALA A 128 -9.59 -14.83 22.55
C ALA A 128 -10.78 -13.99 23.05
N ARG A 129 -11.63 -14.58 23.88
CA ARG A 129 -12.83 -13.92 24.41
C ARG A 129 -12.46 -12.59 25.11
N GLY A 130 -13.16 -11.50 24.76
CA GLY A 130 -12.97 -10.19 25.38
C GLY A 130 -11.93 -9.27 24.72
N GLN A 131 -11.25 -9.72 23.66
CA GLN A 131 -10.27 -8.90 22.94
C GLN A 131 -10.91 -8.14 21.76
N ARG A 132 -10.31 -7.01 21.37
CA ARG A 132 -10.65 -6.29 20.13
C ARG A 132 -9.79 -6.83 18.99
N ARG A 133 -10.41 -7.05 17.82
CA ARG A 133 -9.71 -7.37 16.57
C ARG A 133 -9.55 -6.07 15.79
N ASP A 134 -8.31 -5.61 15.65
CA ASP A 134 -7.97 -4.62 14.63
C ASP A 134 -7.07 -5.33 13.61
N ALA A 135 -7.49 -5.37 12.36
CA ALA A 135 -6.74 -6.02 11.28
C ALA A 135 -6.77 -5.16 10.03
N ILE A 136 -5.62 -5.10 9.34
CA ILE A 136 -5.41 -4.29 8.15
C ILE A 136 -4.68 -5.12 7.09
N LEU A 137 -4.99 -4.89 5.81
CA LEU A 137 -4.20 -5.39 4.68
C LEU A 137 -3.58 -4.18 3.98
N GLN A 138 -2.27 -4.20 3.80
CA GLN A 138 -1.50 -3.07 3.30
C GLN A 138 -1.00 -3.29 1.87
N ALA A 139 -0.87 -4.54 1.44
CA ALA A 139 -0.39 -4.87 0.11
C ALA A 139 -1.15 -6.05 -0.49
N VAL A 140 -1.23 -6.09 -1.82
CA VAL A 140 -1.82 -7.18 -2.60
C VAL A 140 -1.01 -7.42 -3.88
N THR A 141 -0.89 -8.67 -4.28
CA THR A 141 -0.29 -9.08 -5.56
C THR A 141 -1.12 -10.18 -6.21
N ILE A 142 -1.22 -10.17 -7.54
CA ILE A 142 -1.97 -11.15 -8.33
C ILE A 142 -0.96 -11.95 -9.16
N ILE A 143 -0.89 -13.25 -8.93
CA ILE A 143 -0.06 -14.18 -9.71
C ILE A 143 -0.93 -14.82 -10.81
N SER A 144 -2.17 -15.17 -10.48
CA SER A 144 -3.16 -15.70 -11.43
C SER A 144 -4.60 -15.41 -10.95
N PRO A 145 -5.65 -15.68 -11.76
CA PRO A 145 -7.04 -15.50 -11.32
C PRO A 145 -7.42 -16.28 -10.04
N THR A 146 -6.66 -17.34 -9.74
CA THR A 146 -6.88 -18.22 -8.59
C THR A 146 -5.70 -18.21 -7.62
N ASP A 147 -4.81 -17.23 -7.71
CA ASP A 147 -3.62 -17.11 -6.89
C ASP A 147 -3.32 -15.63 -6.63
N VAL A 148 -3.88 -15.12 -5.54
CA VAL A 148 -3.72 -13.72 -5.11
C VAL A 148 -3.29 -13.73 -3.65
N TRP A 149 -2.29 -12.91 -3.33
CA TRP A 149 -1.76 -12.79 -1.97
C TRP A 149 -1.96 -11.38 -1.46
N ALA A 150 -2.42 -11.27 -0.22
CA ALA A 150 -2.52 -10.01 0.49
C ALA A 150 -1.77 -10.09 1.81
N ALA A 151 -1.06 -9.03 2.18
CA ALA A 151 -0.25 -8.97 3.38
C ALA A 151 -0.57 -7.71 4.19
N GLY A 152 -0.41 -7.81 5.50
CA GLY A 152 -0.63 -6.74 6.44
C GLY A 152 -0.35 -7.19 7.87
N SER A 153 -1.13 -6.68 8.81
CA SER A 153 -0.99 -7.01 10.22
C SER A 153 -2.33 -7.03 10.96
N TRP A 154 -2.31 -7.59 12.15
CA TRP A 154 -3.44 -7.56 13.06
C TRP A 154 -2.97 -7.47 14.52
N VAL A 155 -3.76 -6.79 15.32
CA VAL A 155 -3.46 -6.48 16.72
C VAL A 155 -4.15 -7.48 17.65
N ILE A 156 -3.45 -7.87 18.71
CA ILE A 156 -3.95 -8.70 19.80
C ILE A 156 -4.05 -7.89 21.09
N GLY A 157 -5.19 -8.00 21.76
CA GLY A 157 -5.39 -7.51 23.14
C GLY A 157 -6.06 -6.14 23.27
N VAL A 158 -6.51 -5.84 24.49
CA VAL A 158 -6.91 -4.50 24.94
C VAL A 158 -6.32 -4.26 26.34
N PRO A 159 -5.40 -3.28 26.52
CA PRO A 159 -4.80 -2.46 25.47
C PRO A 159 -4.02 -3.33 24.46
N ALA A 160 -3.79 -2.80 23.25
CA ALA A 160 -3.06 -3.50 22.20
C ALA A 160 -1.71 -3.96 22.75
N THR A 161 -1.52 -5.28 22.90
CA THR A 161 -0.30 -5.83 23.49
C THR A 161 0.75 -6.16 22.43
N ALA A 162 0.34 -6.55 21.22
CA ALA A 162 1.22 -6.99 20.15
C ALA A 162 0.58 -6.77 18.77
N SER A 163 1.41 -6.65 17.74
CA SER A 163 0.97 -6.76 16.33
C SER A 163 1.59 -8.01 15.72
N HIS A 164 0.77 -8.81 15.05
CA HIS A 164 1.22 -9.97 14.31
C HIS A 164 1.06 -9.74 12.81
N THR A 165 1.93 -10.37 12.03
CA THR A 165 1.76 -10.50 10.59
C THR A 165 0.41 -11.13 10.24
N LEU A 166 -0.17 -10.65 9.14
CA LEU A 166 -1.36 -11.21 8.51
C LEU A 166 -1.07 -11.46 7.05
N ILE A 167 -1.19 -12.71 6.61
CA ILE A 167 -1.15 -13.07 5.19
C ILE A 167 -2.45 -13.80 4.83
N GLN A 168 -3.09 -13.35 3.75
CA GLN A 168 -4.27 -13.97 3.18
C GLN A 168 -4.00 -14.44 1.75
N HIS A 169 -4.57 -15.58 1.37
CA HIS A 169 -4.46 -16.18 0.04
C HIS A 169 -5.82 -16.44 -0.57
N TRP A 170 -6.00 -16.02 -1.82
CA TRP A 170 -7.13 -16.36 -2.67
C TRP A 170 -6.80 -17.57 -3.51
N ASN A 171 -7.66 -18.59 -3.43
CA ASN A 171 -7.50 -19.84 -4.17
C ASN A 171 -8.43 -19.96 -5.41
N GLY A 172 -9.04 -18.87 -5.86
CA GLY A 172 -10.07 -18.88 -6.91
C GLY A 172 -11.51 -18.93 -6.40
N GLN A 173 -11.72 -19.22 -5.12
CA GLN A 173 -13.06 -19.34 -4.53
C GLN A 173 -13.23 -18.54 -3.24
N ARG A 174 -12.23 -18.56 -2.37
CA ARG A 174 -12.27 -17.87 -1.08
C ARG A 174 -10.90 -17.41 -0.63
N TRP A 175 -10.89 -16.34 0.16
CA TRP A 175 -9.72 -15.92 0.91
C TRP A 175 -9.56 -16.78 2.16
N THR A 176 -8.34 -17.21 2.43
CA THR A 176 -7.96 -17.92 3.66
C THR A 176 -6.76 -17.26 4.31
N ILE A 177 -6.66 -17.33 5.64
CA ILE A 177 -5.44 -16.89 6.35
C ILE A 177 -4.42 -18.01 6.22
N VAL A 178 -3.23 -17.67 5.72
CA VAL A 178 -2.10 -18.59 5.64
C VAL A 178 -1.15 -18.27 6.79
N PRO A 179 -0.78 -19.24 7.63
CA PRO A 179 0.15 -19.01 8.73
C PRO A 179 1.47 -18.41 8.25
N SER A 180 1.93 -17.36 8.93
CA SER A 180 3.21 -16.70 8.73
C SER A 180 4.00 -16.65 10.04
N PRO A 181 5.34 -16.78 9.99
CA PRO A 181 6.16 -16.72 11.17
C PRO A 181 6.26 -15.27 11.67
N ASN A 182 5.83 -15.02 12.91
CA ASN A 182 6.14 -13.79 13.65
C ASN A 182 7.48 -13.94 14.37
N VAL A 183 8.13 -12.83 14.70
CA VAL A 183 9.36 -12.85 15.50
C VAL A 183 9.00 -13.04 16.96
N THR A 184 9.44 -14.17 17.55
CA THR A 184 9.27 -14.42 18.99
C THR A 184 10.62 -14.20 19.70
N SER A 185 11.05 -12.96 19.87
CA SER A 185 12.31 -12.61 20.54
C SER A 185 12.15 -12.48 22.05
N GLY A 186 11.73 -13.55 22.74
CA GLY A 186 11.66 -13.59 24.22
C GLY A 186 10.75 -12.56 24.90
N GLY A 187 9.99 -11.79 24.12
CA GLY A 187 9.10 -10.71 24.55
C GLY A 187 8.01 -10.45 23.51
N VAL A 188 7.23 -9.38 23.70
CA VAL A 188 6.14 -9.02 22.80
C VAL A 188 6.65 -8.10 21.70
N THR A 189 6.42 -8.50 20.44
CA THR A 189 6.88 -7.78 19.26
C THR A 189 5.72 -7.14 18.50
N ASN A 190 6.06 -6.13 17.71
CA ASN A 190 5.19 -5.54 16.70
C ASN A 190 5.68 -5.97 15.31
N ASP A 191 5.07 -7.00 14.74
CA ASP A 191 5.38 -7.51 13.41
C ASP A 191 4.40 -6.94 12.36
N PHE A 192 4.95 -6.22 11.39
CA PHE A 192 4.21 -5.60 10.30
C PHE A 192 4.69 -6.12 8.96
N LEU A 193 3.76 -6.32 8.03
CA LEU A 193 4.04 -6.49 6.61
C LEU A 193 3.47 -5.31 5.84
N PHE A 194 4.32 -4.66 5.04
CA PHE A 194 3.97 -3.48 4.25
C PHE A 194 3.85 -3.78 2.76
N SER A 195 4.54 -4.82 2.28
CA SER A 195 4.53 -5.17 0.86
C SER A 195 4.50 -6.69 0.66
N VAL A 196 3.91 -7.10 -0.46
CA VAL A 196 3.94 -8.48 -0.96
C VAL A 196 4.08 -8.46 -2.48
N SER A 197 4.94 -9.33 -3.00
CA SER A 197 5.15 -9.50 -4.44
C SER A 197 5.45 -10.97 -4.73
N GLY A 198 5.01 -11.47 -5.87
CA GLY A 198 5.26 -12.84 -6.29
C GLY A 198 5.37 -12.96 -7.79
N SER A 199 6.20 -13.90 -8.24
CA SER A 199 6.39 -14.20 -9.67
C SER A 199 5.71 -15.50 -10.07
N ARG A 200 5.56 -16.42 -9.12
CA ARG A 200 5.00 -17.77 -9.29
C ARG A 200 4.31 -18.21 -8.00
N ARG A 201 3.47 -19.24 -8.10
CA ARG A 201 2.70 -19.83 -6.98
C ARG A 201 3.56 -20.30 -5.79
N ASP A 202 4.84 -20.53 -6.04
CA ASP A 202 5.86 -21.05 -5.12
C ASP A 202 7.01 -20.08 -4.90
N ASP A 203 6.85 -18.82 -5.32
CA ASP A 203 7.83 -17.76 -5.15
C ASP A 203 7.12 -16.43 -4.88
N VAL A 204 6.79 -16.23 -3.61
CA VAL A 204 6.15 -15.01 -3.11
C VAL A 204 6.93 -14.49 -1.91
N TRP A 205 7.17 -13.19 -1.91
CA TRP A 205 7.93 -12.49 -0.88
C TRP A 205 7.06 -11.45 -0.21
N ALA A 206 7.07 -11.43 1.12
CA ALA A 206 6.43 -10.39 1.91
C ALA A 206 7.48 -9.70 2.77
N VAL A 207 7.44 -8.37 2.83
CA VAL A 207 8.42 -7.57 3.56
C VAL A 207 7.74 -6.57 4.46
N GLY A 208 8.38 -6.29 5.58
CA GLY A 208 8.01 -5.22 6.48
C GLY A 208 9.01 -5.04 7.60
N SER A 209 8.54 -4.79 8.81
CA SER A 209 9.40 -4.58 9.98
C SER A 209 8.92 -5.36 11.19
N TRP A 210 9.83 -5.58 12.12
CA TRP A 210 9.51 -6.02 13.46
C TRP A 210 10.36 -5.29 14.49
N GLY A 211 9.84 -5.13 15.70
CA GLY A 211 10.57 -4.51 16.80
C GLY A 211 9.89 -4.78 18.14
N ASP A 212 10.59 -4.47 19.22
CA ASP A 212 10.04 -4.62 20.57
C ASP A 212 8.82 -3.70 20.75
N TYR A 213 7.79 -4.22 21.42
CA TYR A 213 6.59 -3.46 21.70
C TYR A 213 6.87 -2.24 22.59
N LEU A 214 6.40 -1.07 22.16
CA LEU A 214 6.36 0.16 22.96
C LEU A 214 4.91 0.63 23.16
N PRO A 215 4.46 0.86 24.41
CA PRO A 215 3.15 1.47 24.65
C PRO A 215 3.06 2.86 23.99
N GLY A 216 2.14 3.02 23.04
CA GLY A 216 1.83 4.31 22.40
C GLY A 216 2.68 4.71 21.18
N GLY A 217 3.58 3.85 20.70
CA GLY A 217 4.36 4.08 19.49
C GLY A 217 3.84 3.31 18.26
N PHE A 218 3.89 3.93 17.08
CA PHE A 218 3.90 3.22 15.80
C PHE A 218 5.38 3.00 15.41
N GLY A 219 5.79 1.73 15.27
CA GLY A 219 7.21 1.37 15.13
C GLY A 219 7.88 1.13 16.49
N GLY A 220 8.59 0.01 16.62
CA GLY A 220 9.33 -0.33 17.83
C GLY A 220 10.64 0.46 17.90
N LYS A 221 11.19 0.61 19.10
CA LYS A 221 12.61 0.96 19.22
C LYS A 221 13.40 -0.22 18.65
N GLY A 222 14.29 0.04 17.71
CA GLY A 222 15.10 -1.01 17.07
C GLY A 222 14.37 -1.76 15.96
N ASP A 223 13.53 -1.09 15.17
CA ASP A 223 12.87 -1.70 14.01
C ASP A 223 13.90 -2.41 13.10
N HIS A 224 13.71 -3.71 12.97
CA HIS A 224 14.46 -4.60 12.11
C HIS A 224 13.63 -4.93 10.88
N SER A 225 14.29 -5.19 9.75
CA SER A 225 13.59 -5.71 8.58
C SER A 225 13.02 -7.10 8.86
N LEU A 226 11.77 -7.30 8.43
CA LEU A 226 11.13 -8.61 8.37
C LEU A 226 11.00 -8.99 6.89
N THR A 227 11.59 -10.11 6.49
CA THR A 227 11.44 -10.68 5.14
C THR A 227 10.93 -12.10 5.26
N LEU A 228 9.81 -12.39 4.59
CA LEU A 228 9.19 -13.70 4.53
C LEU A 228 9.20 -14.21 3.08
N HIS A 229 9.46 -15.49 2.89
CA HIS A 229 9.39 -16.18 1.61
C HIS A 229 8.42 -17.35 1.67
N TRP A 230 7.57 -17.44 0.66
CA TRP A 230 6.68 -18.57 0.40
C TRP A 230 7.32 -19.48 -0.63
N ASP A 231 7.51 -20.75 -0.25
CA ASP A 231 8.17 -21.79 -1.05
C ASP A 231 7.17 -22.73 -1.77
N GLY A 232 5.89 -22.36 -1.83
CA GLY A 232 4.82 -23.23 -2.33
C GLY A 232 4.15 -24.08 -1.26
N ARG A 233 4.67 -24.10 -0.03
CA ARG A 233 4.12 -24.88 1.09
C ARG A 233 3.96 -24.09 2.38
N ARG A 234 4.93 -23.23 2.71
CA ARG A 234 4.92 -22.44 3.94
C ARG A 234 5.65 -21.12 3.77
N TRP A 235 5.26 -20.15 4.60
CA TRP A 235 6.05 -18.95 4.81
C TRP A 235 7.20 -19.24 5.77
N SER A 236 8.39 -18.78 5.41
CA SER A 236 9.59 -18.85 6.26
C SER A 236 10.30 -17.49 6.31
N ARG A 237 10.95 -17.18 7.43
CA ARG A 237 11.77 -15.96 7.53
C ARG A 237 13.02 -16.15 6.68
N SER A 238 13.30 -15.16 5.83
CA SER A 238 14.54 -15.06 5.08
C SER A 238 15.44 -14.00 5.70
N ALA A 239 16.75 -14.21 5.65
CA ALA A 239 17.71 -13.24 6.14
C ALA A 239 17.69 -12.00 5.25
N THR A 240 17.44 -10.84 5.84
CA THR A 240 17.68 -9.55 5.17
C THR A 240 19.15 -9.21 5.33
N PRO A 241 19.89 -8.92 4.25
CA PRO A 241 21.27 -8.42 4.37
C PRO A 241 21.27 -7.17 5.25
N ALA A 242 22.07 -7.18 6.32
CA ALA A 242 22.27 -5.97 7.11
C ALA A 242 23.01 -4.94 6.24
N LEU A 243 22.53 -3.70 6.23
CA LEU A 243 23.34 -2.60 5.71
C LEU A 243 24.61 -2.53 6.55
N ALA A 244 25.78 -2.62 5.91
CA ALA A 244 27.02 -2.25 6.55
C ALA A 244 26.84 -0.84 7.10
N THR A 245 27.13 -0.64 8.38
CA THR A 245 27.05 0.67 9.02
C THR A 245 28.10 1.58 8.39
N ALA A 246 27.76 2.26 7.30
CA ALA A 246 28.51 3.41 6.85
C ALA A 246 28.36 4.47 7.96
N PRO A 247 29.45 5.09 8.44
CA PRO A 247 29.33 6.18 9.40
C PRO A 247 28.44 7.26 8.77
N TYR A 248 27.49 7.75 9.57
CA TYR A 248 26.64 8.88 9.20
C TYR A 248 27.53 10.05 8.78
N SER A 249 27.57 10.38 7.48
CA SER A 249 28.16 11.61 7.00
C SER A 249 27.09 12.70 7.07
N PRO A 250 27.23 13.72 7.94
CA PRO A 250 26.30 14.85 7.98
C PRO A 250 26.39 15.75 6.73
N ALA A 251 27.35 15.50 5.85
CA ALA A 251 27.52 16.21 4.60
C ALA A 251 26.77 15.50 3.47
N TRP A 252 25.74 16.16 2.95
CA TRP A 252 25.24 15.86 1.61
C TRP A 252 26.40 16.02 0.62
N PRO A 253 26.60 15.10 -0.34
CA PRO A 253 27.53 15.37 -1.43
C PRO A 253 27.12 16.68 -2.10
N PRO A 254 28.08 17.56 -2.46
CA PRO A 254 27.76 18.79 -3.16
C PRO A 254 26.97 18.45 -4.43
N VAL A 255 25.88 19.19 -4.67
CA VAL A 255 25.12 19.08 -5.91
C VAL A 255 26.10 19.25 -7.08
N PRO A 256 26.20 18.30 -8.01
CA PRO A 256 27.02 18.48 -9.20
C PRO A 256 26.62 19.79 -9.89
N ALA A 257 27.60 20.62 -10.24
CA ALA A 257 27.38 21.95 -10.82
C ALA A 257 26.59 21.95 -12.14
N GLU A 258 26.26 20.79 -12.70
CA GLU A 258 25.47 20.64 -13.92
C GLU A 258 23.96 20.86 -13.75
N LEU A 259 23.43 20.96 -12.51
CA LEU A 259 22.00 21.23 -12.27
C LEU A 259 21.67 22.70 -11.98
N GLY A 260 22.63 23.62 -12.13
CA GLY A 260 22.49 25.05 -11.85
C GLY A 260 21.87 25.92 -12.96
N ARG A 261 21.20 25.35 -13.98
CA ARG A 261 20.42 26.16 -14.94
C ARG A 261 18.94 26.13 -14.58
N SER A 262 18.52 27.15 -13.85
CA SER A 262 17.13 27.57 -13.79
C SER A 262 16.59 27.76 -15.21
N VAL A 263 15.62 26.93 -15.59
CA VAL A 263 14.79 27.23 -16.76
C VAL A 263 13.79 28.28 -16.30
N THR A 264 14.14 29.55 -16.45
CA THR A 264 13.20 30.65 -16.36
C THR A 264 12.16 30.45 -17.45
N ALA A 265 10.89 30.36 -17.08
CA ALA A 265 9.79 30.32 -18.03
C ALA A 265 9.87 31.55 -18.95
N ALA A 266 10.09 31.35 -20.24
CA ALA A 266 9.99 32.40 -21.23
C ALA A 266 8.50 32.74 -21.41
N SER A 267 8.07 33.87 -20.84
CA SER A 267 6.85 34.55 -21.25
C SER A 267 7.09 35.17 -22.63
N SER A 268 6.44 34.65 -23.66
CA SER A 268 6.37 35.33 -24.97
C SER A 268 5.35 36.47 -24.88
N PRO A 269 5.72 37.73 -25.18
CA PRO A 269 4.73 38.79 -25.32
C PRO A 269 4.01 38.69 -26.67
N ILE A 270 2.69 38.74 -26.61
CA ILE A 270 1.82 39.01 -27.76
C ILE A 270 2.13 40.45 -28.23
N SER A 271 2.71 40.62 -29.42
CA SER A 271 2.72 41.92 -30.08
C SER A 271 1.53 42.02 -31.04
N ARG A 272 0.59 42.92 -30.72
CA ARG A 272 -0.34 43.47 -31.71
C ARG A 272 0.44 44.36 -32.67
N ARG A 273 0.34 44.07 -33.97
CA ARG A 273 0.05 45.06 -35.02
C ARG A 273 -0.73 44.35 -36.12
#